data_AF-A0A2S7UUC9-F1
#
_entry.id   AF-A0A2S7UUC9-F1
#
_cell.length_a   1.000
_cell.length_b   1.000
_cell.length_c   1.000
_cell.angle_alpha   90.00
_cell.angle_beta   90.00
_cell.angle_gamma   90.00
#
_symmetry.space_group_name_H-M   'P 1'
#
loop_
_entity.id
_entity.type
_entity.pdbx_description
1 polymer ?
#
loop_
_entity_poly.entity_id
_entity_poly.type
_entity_poly.pdbx_seq_one_letter_code
_entity_poly.pdbx_strand_id
1 'polypeptide(L)'
;MKKIIGLVLLVSNLVFSNLAVANDEVESPDPEFVRDTYEYCLNVQDPETIDKKALLACVNSEMDYYEYAKFTSVEKIIEYIASVVDEEEM
;
A
#
# COMPACT_ATOMS: atom_id res chain seq x y z
N MET A 1 52.58 31.76 36.93
CA MET A 1 52.71 32.26 35.55
C MET A 1 51.82 31.41 34.64
N LYS A 2 51.00 32.06 33.79
CA LYS A 2 50.41 31.60 32.50
C LYS A 2 49.58 30.28 32.52
N LYS A 3 48.24 30.35 32.47
CA LYS A 3 47.34 30.31 31.28
C LYS A 3 47.65 29.10 30.36
N ILE A 4 46.72 28.18 30.07
CA ILE A 4 45.82 28.13 28.88
C ILE A 4 45.05 26.77 29.01
N ILE A 5 43.74 26.70 29.25
CA ILE A 5 42.59 26.60 28.30
C ILE A 5 42.76 25.54 27.19
N GLY A 6 41.80 24.61 27.08
CA GLY A 6 41.50 23.84 25.86
C GLY A 6 41.08 22.40 26.17
N LEU A 7 39.80 22.10 26.36
CA LEU A 7 38.83 21.79 25.30
C LEU A 7 39.36 20.70 24.35
N VAL A 8 38.89 19.45 24.51
CA VAL A 8 38.32 18.67 23.40
C VAL A 8 37.26 17.73 23.99
N LEU A 9 36.00 18.09 23.75
CA LEU A 9 34.88 17.16 23.77
C LEU A 9 35.23 15.95 22.89
N LEU A 10 35.32 14.76 23.48
CA LEU A 10 35.20 13.52 22.72
C LEU A 10 33.72 13.36 22.34
N VAL A 11 33.39 14.06 21.26
CA VAL A 11 32.12 14.01 20.54
C VAL A 11 31.84 12.56 20.18
N SER A 12 30.74 12.07 20.76
CA SER A 12 29.85 11.03 20.28
C SER A 12 30.09 10.62 18.82
N ASN A 13 30.85 9.55 18.61
CA ASN A 13 30.74 8.73 17.42
C ASN A 13 29.56 7.76 17.59
N LEU A 14 28.36 8.32 17.74
CA LEU A 14 27.15 7.62 17.37
C LEU A 14 27.11 7.67 15.85
N VAL A 15 27.79 6.71 15.22
CA VAL A 15 27.48 6.29 13.86
C VAL A 15 26.05 5.75 13.91
N PHE A 16 25.09 6.67 13.78
CA PHE A 16 23.77 6.32 13.32
C PHE A 16 23.98 5.78 11.92
N SER A 17 24.11 4.46 11.83
CA SER A 17 23.87 3.74 10.59
C SER A 17 22.52 4.22 10.10
N ASN A 18 22.52 5.06 9.06
CA ASN A 18 21.33 5.40 8.33
C ASN A 18 20.71 4.07 7.90
N LEU A 19 19.69 3.62 8.64
CA LEU A 19 18.71 2.69 8.13
C LEU A 19 18.10 3.42 6.93
N ALA A 20 18.67 3.18 5.76
CA ALA A 20 17.96 3.38 4.51
C ALA A 20 16.78 2.42 4.58
N VAL A 21 15.70 2.88 5.20
CA VAL A 21 14.38 2.32 4.98
C VAL A 21 14.15 2.56 3.51
N ALA A 22 14.41 1.54 2.68
CA ALA A 22 13.84 1.48 1.36
C ALA A 22 12.33 1.57 1.59
N ASN A 23 11.78 2.76 1.41
CA ASN A 23 10.36 2.95 1.29
C ASN A 23 10.04 2.32 -0.07
N ASP A 24 9.94 0.99 -0.11
CA ASP A 24 9.23 0.32 -1.20
C ASP A 24 7.79 0.81 -1.06
N GLU A 25 7.53 1.98 -1.65
CA GLU A 25 6.21 2.54 -1.80
C GLU A 25 5.46 1.56 -2.69
N VAL A 26 4.79 0.60 -2.04
CA VAL A 26 3.90 -0.34 -2.71
C VAL A 26 2.94 0.51 -3.52
N GLU A 27 3.00 0.33 -4.85
CA GLU A 27 2.26 1.17 -5.78
C GLU A 27 0.76 0.98 -5.54
N SER A 28 0.01 2.07 -5.61
CA SER A 28 -1.44 2.00 -5.58
C SER A 28 -1.94 1.59 -6.96
N PRO A 29 -2.83 0.60 -7.06
CA PRO A 29 -3.33 0.12 -8.36
C PRO A 29 -4.20 1.17 -9.05
N ASP A 30 -4.24 1.15 -10.38
CA ASP A 30 -5.20 1.96 -11.11
C ASP A 30 -6.67 1.54 -10.78
N PRO A 31 -7.59 2.49 -10.58
CA PRO A 31 -8.99 2.20 -10.24
C PRO A 31 -9.75 1.37 -11.30
N GLU A 32 -9.49 1.58 -12.59
CA GLU A 32 -10.06 0.76 -13.66
C GLU A 32 -9.53 -0.67 -13.58
N PHE A 33 -8.23 -0.84 -13.30
CA PHE A 33 -7.66 -2.16 -13.05
C PHE A 33 -8.31 -2.87 -11.85
N VAL A 34 -8.57 -2.16 -10.74
CA VAL A 34 -9.26 -2.72 -9.57
C VAL A 34 -10.70 -3.11 -9.90
N ARG A 35 -11.40 -2.31 -10.70
CA ARG A 35 -12.76 -2.59 -11.16
C ARG A 35 -12.81 -3.87 -12.01
N ASP A 36 -11.96 -3.96 -13.03
CA ASP A 36 -11.91 -5.10 -13.93
C ASP A 36 -11.56 -6.39 -13.19
N THR A 37 -10.61 -6.30 -12.25
CA THR A 37 -10.22 -7.40 -11.37
C THR A 37 -11.38 -7.83 -10.47
N TYR A 38 -12.10 -6.88 -9.87
CA TYR A 38 -13.26 -7.16 -9.02
C TYR A 38 -14.37 -7.86 -9.81
N GLU A 39 -14.69 -7.38 -11.02
CA GLU A 39 -15.71 -7.97 -11.89
C GLU A 39 -15.30 -9.37 -12.36
N TYR A 40 -14.04 -9.57 -12.73
CA TYR A 40 -13.50 -10.89 -13.05
C TYR A 40 -13.70 -11.86 -11.89
N CYS A 41 -13.25 -11.49 -10.68
CA CYS A 41 -13.36 -12.31 -9.48
C CYS A 41 -14.81 -12.56 -9.06
N LEU A 42 -15.73 -11.65 -9.38
CA LEU A 42 -17.16 -11.82 -9.13
C LEU A 42 -17.78 -12.80 -10.13
N ASN A 43 -17.44 -12.70 -11.41
CA ASN A 43 -18.00 -13.51 -12.50
C ASN A 43 -17.60 -14.99 -12.45
N VAL A 44 -16.50 -15.33 -11.77
CA VAL A 44 -16.09 -16.73 -11.56
C VAL A 44 -16.84 -17.41 -10.40
N GLN A 45 -17.58 -16.65 -9.58
CA GLN A 45 -18.37 -17.21 -8.50
C GLN A 45 -19.78 -17.61 -8.94
N ASP A 46 -20.43 -18.43 -8.12
CA ASP A 46 -21.85 -18.73 -8.29
C ASP A 46 -22.70 -17.47 -8.02
N PRO A 47 -23.48 -16.98 -8.99
CA PRO A 47 -24.26 -15.76 -8.84
C PRO A 47 -25.36 -15.85 -7.76
N GLU A 48 -25.79 -17.06 -7.38
CA GLU A 48 -26.77 -17.25 -6.31
C GLU A 48 -26.13 -17.19 -4.91
N THR A 49 -24.81 -17.38 -4.82
CA THR A 49 -24.08 -17.48 -3.55
C THR A 49 -22.69 -16.85 -3.62
N ILE A 50 -22.64 -15.51 -3.57
CA ILE A 50 -21.37 -14.77 -3.51
C ILE A 50 -20.72 -14.92 -2.14
N ASP A 51 -19.52 -15.52 -2.11
CA ASP A 51 -18.67 -15.57 -0.91
C ASP A 51 -17.73 -14.36 -0.90
N LYS A 52 -18.04 -13.39 -0.05
CA LYS A 52 -17.24 -12.17 0.12
C LYS A 52 -15.79 -12.45 0.54
N LYS A 53 -15.50 -13.53 1.28
CA LYS A 53 -14.13 -13.87 1.68
C LYS A 53 -13.35 -14.39 0.49
N ALA A 54 -13.96 -15.26 -0.32
CA ALA A 54 -13.36 -15.75 -1.55
C ALA A 54 -13.15 -14.60 -2.55
N LEU A 55 -14.09 -13.66 -2.62
CA LEU A 55 -13.99 -12.48 -3.48
C LEU A 55 -12.79 -11.59 -3.09
N LEU A 56 -12.67 -11.26 -1.80
CA LEU A 56 -11.54 -10.49 -1.29
C LEU A 56 -10.20 -11.20 -1.53
N ALA A 57 -10.15 -12.52 -1.32
CA ALA A 57 -8.95 -13.31 -1.55
C ALA A 57 -8.53 -13.32 -3.03
N CYS A 58 -9.49 -13.43 -3.94
CA CYS A 58 -9.24 -13.37 -5.38
C CYS A 58 -8.64 -12.02 -5.78
N VAL A 59 -9.29 -10.91 -5.41
CA VAL A 59 -8.79 -9.56 -5.74
C VAL A 59 -7.40 -9.32 -5.14
N ASN A 60 -7.18 -9.71 -3.87
CA ASN A 60 -5.88 -9.54 -3.23
C ASN A 60 -4.79 -10.46 -3.79
N SER A 61 -5.14 -11.56 -4.45
CA SER A 61 -4.18 -12.40 -5.17
C SER A 61 -3.68 -11.69 -6.42
N GLU A 62 -4.57 -11.01 -7.16
CA GLU A 62 -4.18 -10.19 -8.30
C GLU A 62 -3.35 -8.98 -7.85
N MET A 63 -3.75 -8.28 -6.78
CA MET A 63 -2.94 -7.19 -6.21
C MET A 63 -1.53 -7.67 -5.87
N ASP A 64 -1.39 -8.84 -5.25
CA ASP A 64 -0.08 -9.43 -4.91
C ASP A 64 0.76 -9.72 -6.15
N TYR A 65 0.13 -10.26 -7.21
CA TYR A 65 0.81 -10.62 -8.45
C TYR A 65 1.41 -9.40 -9.15
N TYR A 66 0.72 -8.26 -9.11
CA TYR A 66 1.20 -7.00 -9.67
C TYR A 66 1.95 -6.11 -8.65
N GLU A 67 2.28 -6.65 -7.48
CA GLU A 67 3.01 -5.95 -6.41
C GLU A 67 2.30 -4.69 -5.88
N TYR A 68 0.97 -4.67 -5.94
CA TYR A 68 0.11 -3.61 -5.43
C TYR A 68 -0.34 -3.82 -3.98
N ALA A 69 -0.80 -2.73 -3.36
CA ALA A 69 -1.37 -2.76 -2.03
C ALA A 69 -2.67 -3.58 -1.98
N LYS A 70 -2.81 -4.41 -0.94
CA LYS A 70 -3.99 -5.26 -0.73
C LYS A 70 -5.11 -4.51 -0.01
N PHE A 71 -6.34 -4.92 -0.29
CA PHE A 71 -7.53 -4.41 0.38
C PHE A 71 -7.85 -5.21 1.65
N THR A 72 -8.45 -4.53 2.63
CA THR A 72 -8.85 -5.15 3.91
C THR A 72 -10.26 -5.74 3.89
N SER A 73 -11.09 -5.34 2.93
CA SER A 73 -12.49 -5.76 2.80
C SER A 73 -13.01 -5.53 1.38
N VAL A 74 -14.10 -6.21 1.01
CA VAL A 74 -14.80 -5.97 -0.25
C VAL A 74 -15.36 -4.56 -0.31
N GLU A 75 -15.83 -4.03 0.82
CA GLU A 75 -16.33 -2.66 0.94
C GLU A 75 -15.26 -1.64 0.58
N LYS A 76 -14.00 -1.85 0.98
CA LYS A 76 -12.87 -0.98 0.60
C LYS A 76 -12.53 -1.04 -0.89
N ILE A 77 -12.75 -2.18 -1.54
CA ILE A 77 -12.60 -2.32 -2.99
C ILE A 77 -13.65 -1.46 -3.69
N ILE A 78 -14.92 -1.57 -3.28
CA ILE A 78 -16.03 -0.81 -3.86
C ILE A 78 -15.82 0.70 -3.65
N GLU A 79 -15.42 1.12 -2.46
CA GLU A 79 -15.09 2.52 -2.16
C GLU A 79 -13.97 3.06 -3.07
N TYR A 80 -12.92 2.27 -3.31
CA TYR A 80 -11.79 2.64 -4.18
C TYR A 80 -12.21 2.81 -5.64
N ILE A 81 -13.05 1.90 -6.14
CA ILE A 81 -13.60 1.99 -7.49
C ILE A 81 -14.51 3.23 -7.62
N ALA A 82 -15.37 3.47 -6.62
CA ALA A 82 -16.33 4.56 -6.63
C ALA A 82 -15.67 5.95 -6.56
N SER A 83 -14.53 6.08 -5.86
CA SER A 83 -13.84 7.38 -5.75
C SER A 83 -13.37 7.98 -7.07
N VAL A 84 -13.37 7.20 -8.16
CA VAL A 84 -12.87 7.64 -9.47
C VAL A 84 -14.01 7.94 -10.45
N VAL A 85 -15.18 7.33 -10.24
CA VAL A 85 -16.39 7.66 -11.00
C VAL A 85 -16.87 9.08 -10.67
N ASP A 86 -16.76 9.50 -9.41
CA ASP A 86 -17.15 10.86 -9.00
C ASP A 86 -16.19 11.96 -9.52
N GLU A 87 -14.95 11.61 -9.91
CA GLU A 87 -13.98 12.56 -10.48
C GLU A 87 -14.11 12.74 -12.00
N GLU A 88 -14.59 11.72 -12.73
CA GLU A 88 -14.78 11.78 -14.19
C GLU A 88 -16.09 12.46 -14.64
N GLU A 89 -17.09 12.55 -13.76
CA GLU A 89 -18.37 13.25 -14.04
C GLU A 89 -18.37 14.75 -13.65
N MET A 90 -17.25 15.31 -13.16
CA MET A 90 -17.06 16.75 -12.88
C MET A 90 -16.26 17.48 -13.97
#